data_AF-A0A927WWW7-F1
#
_entry.id   AF-A0A927WWW7-F1
#
_cell.length_a   1.000
_cell.length_b   1.000
_cell.length_c   1.000
_cell.angle_alpha   90.00
_cell.angle_beta   90.00
_cell.angle_gamma   90.00
#
_symmetry.space_group_name_H-M   'P 1'
#
loop_
_entity.id
_entity.type
_entity.pdbx_description
1 polymer ?
#
loop_
_entity_poly.entity_id
_entity_poly.type
_entity_poly.pdbx_seq_one_letter_code
_entity_poly.pdbx_strand_id
1 'polypeptide(L)'
;MDDIIIFIVLAVITAVVLILVFTKNANIKSSIEESFYNKIKTLGYEITNIENKCYDQIIKNSEITFIVKIIKIPEYAEIQINNKVTWEIKYGAGNTPGKAQPYKKYLKDIENFMNYTPQDNEIKLVIATPNPKKIVKYINECEIVFVTPYTDVYGTRLIGLGNTKIFEVPYESK
;
A
#
# COMPACT_ATOMS: atom_id res chain seq x y z
N MET A 1 43.42 0.28 29.27
CA MET A 1 43.29 -0.93 28.43
C MET A 1 41.90 -1.51 28.60
N ASP A 2 41.42 -1.59 29.84
CA ASP A 2 40.07 -2.05 30.17
C ASP A 2 38.96 -1.18 29.56
N ASP A 3 39.11 0.15 29.53
CA ASP A 3 38.12 1.05 28.91
C ASP A 3 37.95 0.81 27.40
N ILE A 4 39.04 0.46 26.71
CA ILE A 4 39.00 0.15 25.27
C ILE A 4 38.29 -1.19 25.05
N ILE A 5 38.54 -2.19 25.90
CA ILE A 5 37.87 -3.49 25.83
C ILE A 5 36.38 -3.34 26.11
N ILE A 6 36.00 -2.56 27.13
CA ILE A 6 34.60 -2.25 27.46
C ILE A 6 33.91 -1.57 26.29
N PHE A 7 34.57 -0.60 25.65
CA PHE A 7 34.02 0.10 24.48
C PHE A 7 33.79 -0.85 23.29
N ILE A 8 34.74 -1.76 23.02
CA ILE A 8 34.61 -2.76 21.95
C ILE A 8 33.45 -3.70 22.24
N VAL A 9 33.33 -4.20 23.47
CA VAL A 9 32.22 -5.09 23.86
C VAL A 9 30.88 -4.38 23.71
N LEU A 10 30.78 -3.12 24.14
CA LEU A 10 29.56 -2.33 23.98
C LEU A 10 29.19 -2.20 22.50
N ALA A 11 30.15 -1.82 21.65
CA ALA A 11 29.93 -1.64 20.21
C ALA A 11 29.43 -2.92 19.52
N VAL A 12 29.98 -4.09 19.88
CA VAL A 12 29.55 -5.39 19.36
C VAL A 12 28.12 -5.70 19.78
N ILE A 13 27.76 -5.45 21.04
CA ILE A 13 26.39 -5.65 21.53
C ILE A 13 25.41 -4.75 20.78
N THR A 14 25.74 -3.46 20.60
CA THR A 14 24.87 -2.53 19.86
C THR A 14 24.69 -2.96 18.40
N ALA A 15 25.77 -3.42 17.75
CA ALA A 15 25.71 -3.92 16.38
C ALA A 15 24.81 -5.16 16.26
N VAL A 16 24.92 -6.11 17.19
CA VAL A 16 24.08 -7.32 17.22
C VAL A 16 22.60 -6.95 17.42
N VAL A 17 22.29 -6.03 18.35
CA VAL A 17 20.91 -5.56 18.57
C VAL A 17 20.33 -4.89 17.32
N LEU A 18 21.10 -4.01 16.66
CA LEU A 18 20.67 -3.37 15.42
C LEU A 18 20.38 -4.41 14.32
N ILE A 19 21.27 -5.38 14.10
CA ILE A 19 21.08 -6.44 13.11
C ILE A 19 19.80 -7.23 13.39
N LEU A 20 19.53 -7.59 14.65
CA LEU A 20 18.32 -8.33 15.02
C LEU A 20 17.04 -7.51 14.78
N VAL A 21 17.06 -6.19 15.04
CA VAL A 21 15.90 -5.32 14.80
C VAL A 21 15.65 -5.15 13.30
N PHE A 22 16.71 -4.89 12.51
CA PHE A 22 16.59 -4.72 11.05
C PHE A 22 16.13 -6.01 10.37
N THR A 23 16.67 -7.17 10.76
CA THR A 23 16.27 -8.47 10.18
C THR A 23 14.84 -8.84 10.51
N LYS A 24 14.38 -8.64 11.76
CA LYS A 24 12.97 -8.87 12.14
C LYS A 24 12.00 -8.02 11.31
N ASN A 25 12.27 -6.72 11.16
CA ASN A 25 11.40 -5.84 10.38
C ASN A 25 11.33 -6.22 8.90
N ALA A 26 12.47 -6.63 8.31
CA ALA A 26 12.50 -7.12 6.93
C ALA A 26 11.68 -8.40 6.75
N ASN A 27 11.83 -9.38 7.66
CA ASN A 27 11.14 -10.67 7.60
C ASN A 27 9.62 -10.55 7.83
N ILE A 28 9.17 -9.65 8.70
CA ILE A 28 7.73 -9.42 8.92
C ILE A 28 7.09 -8.83 7.67
N LYS A 29 7.74 -7.86 7.03
CA LYS A 29 7.22 -7.22 5.82
C LYS A 29 7.11 -8.21 4.65
N SER A 30 8.13 -9.05 4.45
CA SER A 30 8.08 -10.10 3.44
C SER A 30 7.01 -11.14 3.75
N SER A 31 6.81 -11.50 5.02
CA SER A 31 5.76 -12.44 5.44
C SER A 31 4.34 -11.93 5.17
N ILE A 32 4.07 -10.63 5.40
CA ILE A 32 2.76 -10.03 5.08
C ILE A 32 2.50 -10.05 3.57
N GLU A 33 3.48 -9.61 2.77
CA GLU A 33 3.37 -9.63 1.30
C GLU A 33 3.13 -11.06 0.77
N GLU A 34 3.91 -12.02 1.25
CA GLU A 34 3.77 -13.42 0.87
C GLU A 34 2.41 -14.00 1.28
N SER A 35 1.96 -13.75 2.51
CA SER A 35 0.64 -14.21 2.98
C SER A 35 -0.51 -13.62 2.15
N PHE A 36 -0.40 -12.36 1.75
CA PHE A 36 -1.39 -11.67 0.94
C PHE A 36 -1.49 -12.30 -0.46
N TYR A 37 -0.37 -12.47 -1.15
CA TYR A 37 -0.36 -13.07 -2.48
C TYR A 37 -0.72 -14.56 -2.46
N ASN A 38 -0.31 -15.31 -1.43
CA ASN A 38 -0.72 -16.70 -1.28
C ASN A 38 -2.24 -16.80 -1.09
N LYS A 39 -2.84 -15.93 -0.28
CA LYS A 39 -4.30 -15.92 -0.12
C LYS A 39 -5.01 -15.60 -1.44
N ILE A 40 -4.52 -14.63 -2.21
CA ILE A 40 -5.06 -14.32 -3.55
C ILE A 40 -4.98 -15.55 -4.48
N LYS A 41 -3.85 -16.26 -4.49
CA LYS A 41 -3.69 -17.50 -5.29
C LYS A 41 -4.66 -18.59 -4.85
N THR A 42 -4.88 -18.77 -3.53
CA THR A 42 -5.86 -19.74 -3.03
C THR A 42 -7.30 -19.41 -3.42
N LEU A 43 -7.60 -18.14 -3.72
CA LEU A 43 -8.87 -17.71 -4.27
C LEU A 43 -8.98 -17.93 -5.79
N GLY A 44 -8.01 -18.60 -6.42
CA GLY A 44 -8.03 -18.93 -7.85
C GLY A 44 -7.51 -17.84 -8.78
N TYR A 45 -6.81 -16.84 -8.23
CA TYR A 45 -6.22 -15.77 -9.04
C TYR A 45 -4.77 -16.06 -9.42
N GLU A 46 -4.44 -15.77 -10.68
CA GLU A 46 -3.08 -15.72 -11.20
C GLU A 46 -2.51 -14.31 -11.02
N ILE A 47 -1.24 -14.21 -10.66
CA ILE A 47 -0.55 -12.93 -10.47
C ILE A 47 0.63 -12.86 -11.44
N THR A 48 0.65 -11.83 -12.28
CA THR A 48 1.73 -11.55 -13.23
C THR A 48 2.36 -10.21 -12.89
N ASN A 49 3.69 -10.17 -12.69
CA ASN A 49 4.42 -8.92 -12.53
C ASN A 49 4.71 -8.30 -13.90
N ILE A 50 4.60 -6.98 -13.98
CA ILE A 50 4.73 -6.23 -15.23
C ILE A 50 5.78 -5.14 -15.05
N GLU A 51 6.68 -5.04 -16.04
CA GLU A 51 7.70 -4.01 -16.10
C GLU A 51 7.37 -3.00 -17.21
N ASN A 52 7.85 -1.77 -17.07
CA ASN A 52 7.75 -0.71 -18.09
C ASN A 52 6.31 -0.34 -18.50
N LYS A 53 5.35 -0.47 -17.58
CA LYS A 53 3.97 -0.01 -17.75
C LYS A 53 3.57 0.97 -16.64
N CYS A 54 2.41 1.61 -16.82
CA CYS A 54 1.83 2.49 -15.79
C CYS A 54 1.24 1.72 -14.60
N TYR A 55 1.20 0.39 -14.66
CA TYR A 55 0.81 -0.54 -13.59
C TYR A 55 1.94 -1.54 -13.34
N ASP A 56 1.96 -2.15 -12.16
CA ASP A 56 3.06 -2.99 -11.70
C ASP A 56 2.70 -4.49 -11.78
N GLN A 57 1.40 -4.82 -11.75
CA GLN A 57 0.92 -6.21 -11.78
C GLN A 57 -0.41 -6.37 -12.51
N ILE A 58 -0.69 -7.60 -12.93
CA ILE A 58 -2.01 -8.07 -13.34
C ILE A 58 -2.41 -9.21 -12.40
N ILE A 59 -3.60 -9.12 -11.81
CA ILE A 59 -4.17 -10.18 -10.98
C ILE A 59 -5.49 -10.61 -11.63
N LYS A 60 -5.59 -11.84 -12.12
CA LYS A 60 -6.75 -12.26 -12.91
C LYS A 60 -7.23 -13.66 -12.58
N ASN A 61 -8.51 -13.92 -12.82
CA ASN A 61 -9.07 -15.27 -12.90
C ASN A 61 -9.84 -15.40 -14.23
N SER A 62 -10.71 -16.40 -14.36
CA SER A 62 -11.52 -16.61 -15.58
C SER A 62 -12.56 -15.53 -15.85
N GLU A 63 -12.94 -14.74 -14.84
CA GLU A 63 -14.05 -13.78 -14.89
C GLU A 63 -13.57 -12.33 -14.91
N ILE A 64 -12.53 -12.01 -14.14
CA ILE A 64 -12.12 -10.64 -13.87
C ILE A 64 -10.60 -10.46 -13.98
N THR A 65 -10.21 -9.29 -14.48
CA THR A 65 -8.80 -8.87 -14.54
C THR A 65 -8.60 -7.60 -13.74
N PHE A 66 -7.75 -7.65 -12.71
CA PHE A 66 -7.30 -6.46 -12.00
C PHE A 66 -6.00 -5.94 -12.60
N ILE A 67 -5.99 -4.66 -13.00
CA ILE A 67 -4.80 -3.93 -13.40
C ILE A 67 -4.29 -3.16 -12.19
N VAL A 68 -3.12 -3.54 -11.68
CA VAL A 68 -2.72 -3.22 -10.31
C VAL A 68 -1.53 -2.26 -10.29
N LYS A 69 -1.67 -1.14 -9.59
CA LYS A 69 -0.57 -0.25 -9.20
C LYS A 69 -0.25 -0.42 -7.72
N ILE A 70 1.01 -0.65 -7.40
CA ILE A 70 1.52 -0.70 -6.03
C ILE A 70 2.12 0.66 -5.68
N ILE A 71 1.62 1.28 -4.61
CA ILE A 71 2.14 2.55 -4.11
C ILE A 71 2.88 2.33 -2.78
N LYS A 72 4.13 2.78 -2.72
CA LYS A 72 4.95 2.72 -1.51
C LYS A 72 4.77 4.00 -0.69
N ILE A 73 4.24 3.86 0.51
CA ILE A 73 4.00 4.98 1.44
C ILE A 73 4.85 4.84 2.71
N PRO A 74 5.04 5.90 3.51
CA PRO A 74 5.63 5.78 4.84
C PRO A 74 4.71 4.99 5.80
N GLU A 75 5.29 4.40 6.84
CA GLU A 75 4.49 3.77 7.91
C GLU A 75 3.55 4.77 8.58
N TYR A 76 2.37 4.29 8.97
CA TYR A 76 1.30 5.09 9.60
C TYR A 76 0.85 6.30 8.78
N ALA A 77 1.11 6.31 7.48
CA ALA A 77 0.70 7.39 6.60
C ALA A 77 -0.81 7.39 6.35
N GLU A 78 -1.33 8.57 6.05
CA GLU A 78 -2.69 8.81 5.62
C GLU A 78 -2.68 9.17 4.14
N ILE A 79 -3.60 8.59 3.38
CA ILE A 79 -3.76 8.91 1.96
C ILE A 79 -4.98 9.81 1.82
N GLN A 80 -4.79 10.99 1.23
CA GLN A 80 -5.83 11.96 0.94
C GLN A 80 -5.97 12.12 -0.57
N ILE A 81 -7.12 11.74 -1.11
CA ILE A 81 -7.45 11.85 -2.52
C ILE A 81 -8.19 13.16 -2.73
N ASN A 82 -7.50 14.16 -3.31
CA ASN A 82 -8.10 15.48 -3.56
C ASN A 82 -8.85 15.50 -4.89
N ASN A 83 -8.28 14.89 -5.93
CA ASN A 83 -8.91 14.72 -7.24
C ASN A 83 -8.42 13.42 -7.90
N LYS A 84 -8.80 13.17 -9.16
CA LYS A 84 -8.45 11.96 -9.92
C LYS A 84 -6.94 11.66 -9.90
N VAL A 85 -6.09 12.65 -10.03
CA VAL A 85 -4.63 12.49 -10.24
C VAL A 85 -3.77 13.09 -9.13
N THR A 86 -4.35 13.88 -8.22
CA THR A 86 -3.64 14.56 -7.13
C THR A 86 -3.96 13.91 -5.79
N TRP A 87 -3.07 13.02 -5.36
CA TRP A 87 -3.17 12.33 -4.07
C TRP A 87 -2.06 12.83 -3.15
N GLU A 88 -2.41 13.19 -1.92
CA GLU A 88 -1.49 13.66 -0.89
C GLU A 88 -1.27 12.56 0.15
N ILE A 89 -0.01 12.35 0.53
CA ILE A 89 0.41 11.42 1.57
C ILE A 89 0.85 12.24 2.79
N LYS A 90 0.17 12.05 3.92
CA LYS A 90 0.49 12.71 5.19
C LYS A 90 1.10 11.71 6.17
N TYR A 91 2.23 12.04 6.80
CA TYR A 91 2.98 11.09 7.66
C TYR A 91 3.83 11.80 8.73
N GLY A 92 4.42 11.01 9.65
CA GLY A 92 5.40 11.46 10.64
C GLY A 92 4.95 11.48 12.10
N ALA A 93 3.65 11.31 12.40
CA ALA A 93 3.12 11.30 13.77
C ALA A 93 3.01 9.88 14.40
N GLY A 94 3.39 8.85 13.63
CA GLY A 94 3.25 7.44 14.03
C GLY A 94 1.79 7.03 14.28
N ASN A 95 1.60 6.04 15.14
CA ASN A 95 0.26 5.53 15.48
C ASN A 95 -0.46 6.34 16.57
N THR A 96 0.01 7.55 16.90
CA THR A 96 -0.60 8.34 17.98
C THR A 96 -2.00 8.84 17.56
N PRO A 97 -3.07 8.52 18.30
CA PRO A 97 -4.40 9.07 18.03
C PRO A 97 -4.42 10.59 18.23
N GLY A 98 -5.23 11.30 17.44
CA GLY A 98 -5.43 12.76 17.57
C GLY A 98 -4.26 13.65 17.14
N LYS A 99 -3.05 13.12 16.91
CA LYS A 99 -1.93 13.90 16.38
C LYS A 99 -2.05 14.11 14.88
N ALA A 100 -1.95 15.38 14.47
CA ALA A 100 -1.78 15.73 13.06
C ALA A 100 -0.44 15.21 12.53
N GLN A 101 -0.46 14.75 11.29
CA GLN A 101 0.74 14.32 10.58
C GLN A 101 1.58 15.55 10.17
N PRO A 102 2.84 15.68 10.60
CA PRO A 102 3.64 16.88 10.38
C PRO A 102 4.16 17.02 8.94
N TYR A 103 4.33 15.91 8.21
CA TYR A 103 4.88 15.91 6.86
C TYR A 103 3.83 15.57 5.82
N LYS A 104 3.95 16.17 4.64
CA LYS A 104 3.09 15.90 3.49
C LYS A 104 3.87 15.89 2.20
N LYS A 105 3.47 15.03 1.26
CA LYS A 105 4.00 14.99 -0.10
C LYS A 105 2.92 14.52 -1.07
N TYR A 106 2.98 14.97 -2.32
CA TYR A 106 2.14 14.40 -3.36
C TYR A 106 2.69 13.06 -3.84
N LEU A 107 1.79 12.12 -4.11
CA LEU A 107 2.12 10.84 -4.71
C LEU A 107 2.51 11.08 -6.18
N LYS A 108 3.76 10.74 -6.52
CA LYS A 108 4.27 10.83 -7.89
C LYS A 108 3.76 9.66 -8.73
N ASP A 109 3.67 9.88 -10.04
CA ASP A 109 3.43 8.84 -11.06
C ASP A 109 2.09 8.09 -10.98
N ILE A 110 1.17 8.52 -10.11
CA ILE A 110 -0.19 7.96 -10.04
C ILE A 110 -1.04 8.41 -11.22
N GLU A 111 -0.76 9.59 -11.78
CA GLU A 111 -1.50 10.19 -12.90
C GLU A 111 -1.59 9.26 -14.11
N ASN A 112 -0.46 8.69 -14.54
CA ASN A 112 -0.40 7.79 -15.69
C ASN A 112 -1.29 6.56 -15.50
N PHE A 113 -1.33 6.01 -14.28
CA PHE A 113 -2.19 4.89 -13.95
C PHE A 113 -3.66 5.30 -13.89
N MET A 114 -3.97 6.45 -13.29
CA MET A 114 -5.36 6.91 -13.15
C MET A 114 -5.99 7.26 -14.50
N ASN A 115 -5.17 7.69 -15.46
CA ASN A 115 -5.58 7.96 -16.84
C ASN A 115 -5.55 6.74 -17.76
N TYR A 116 -5.08 5.58 -17.29
CA TYR A 116 -5.25 4.33 -18.00
C TYR A 116 -6.75 4.02 -18.20
N THR A 117 -7.12 3.68 -19.43
CA THR A 117 -8.46 3.25 -19.81
C THR A 117 -8.51 1.73 -19.77
N PRO A 118 -9.20 1.13 -18.79
CA PRO A 118 -9.36 -0.32 -18.73
C PRO A 118 -10.27 -0.84 -19.85
N GLN A 119 -10.08 -2.11 -20.22
CA GLN A 119 -11.04 -2.87 -21.04
C GLN A 119 -12.30 -3.24 -20.22
N ASP A 120 -13.35 -3.74 -20.88
CA ASP A 120 -14.66 -3.98 -20.26
C ASP A 120 -14.63 -4.93 -19.04
N ASN A 121 -13.67 -5.86 -19.00
CA ASN A 121 -13.49 -6.81 -17.89
C ASN A 121 -12.32 -6.46 -16.95
N GLU A 122 -11.75 -5.26 -17.11
CA GLU A 122 -10.60 -4.81 -16.34
C GLU A 122 -11.01 -3.83 -15.22
N ILE A 123 -10.48 -4.08 -14.02
CA ILE A 123 -10.66 -3.20 -12.87
C ILE A 123 -9.32 -2.63 -12.46
N LYS A 124 -9.23 -1.29 -12.41
CA LYS A 124 -8.07 -0.62 -11.83
C LYS A 124 -8.06 -0.80 -10.32
N LEU A 125 -6.92 -1.26 -9.80
CA LEU A 125 -6.69 -1.45 -8.38
C LEU A 125 -5.38 -0.79 -7.95
N VAL A 126 -5.41 -0.01 -6.89
CA VAL A 126 -4.22 0.49 -6.20
C VAL A 126 -4.04 -0.26 -4.89
N ILE A 127 -2.83 -0.76 -4.66
CA ILE A 127 -2.43 -1.43 -3.41
C ILE A 127 -1.39 -0.55 -2.72
N ALA A 128 -1.72 -0.06 -1.52
CA ALA A 128 -0.80 0.69 -0.69
C ALA A 128 0.02 -0.23 0.23
N THR A 129 1.35 -0.09 0.20
CA THR A 129 2.28 -0.79 1.12
C THR A 129 3.25 0.21 1.79
N PRO A 130 3.42 0.16 3.12
CA PRO A 130 2.65 -0.63 4.08
C PRO A 130 1.18 -0.16 4.15
N ASN A 131 0.37 -0.83 4.97
CA ASN A 131 -1.03 -0.46 5.16
C ASN A 131 -1.17 1.01 5.61
N PRO A 132 -2.00 1.82 4.94
CA PRO A 132 -2.27 3.18 5.37
C PRO A 132 -3.09 3.17 6.67
N LYS A 133 -2.82 4.15 7.54
CA LYS A 133 -3.60 4.38 8.77
C LYS A 133 -5.05 4.73 8.45
N LYS A 134 -5.25 5.56 7.43
CA LYS A 134 -6.57 5.90 6.88
C LYS A 134 -6.45 6.35 5.43
N ILE A 135 -7.53 6.18 4.70
CA ILE A 135 -7.66 6.64 3.32
C ILE A 135 -8.94 7.47 3.24
N VAL A 136 -8.82 8.69 2.73
CA VAL A 136 -9.94 9.62 2.61
C VAL A 136 -10.02 10.21 1.20
N LYS A 137 -11.23 10.43 0.71
CA LYS A 137 -11.52 11.09 -0.56
C LYS A 137 -12.36 12.33 -0.30
N TYR A 138 -11.94 13.46 -0.88
CA TYR A 138 -12.74 14.68 -0.88
C TYR A 138 -13.79 14.56 -1.97
N ILE A 139 -15.05 14.79 -1.61
CA ILE A 139 -16.16 14.90 -2.55
C ILE A 139 -16.33 16.36 -2.97
N ASN A 140 -16.19 17.27 -2.01
CA ASN A 140 -16.19 18.72 -2.18
C ASN A 140 -15.41 19.38 -1.02
N GLU A 141 -15.46 20.71 -0.88
CA GLU A 141 -14.73 21.45 0.16
C GLU A 141 -15.15 21.11 1.60
N CYS A 142 -16.39 20.63 1.79
CA CYS A 142 -16.99 20.38 3.10
C CYS A 142 -17.18 18.90 3.42
N GLU A 143 -17.01 18.01 2.45
CA GLU A 143 -17.34 16.59 2.58
C GLU A 143 -16.16 15.68 2.26
N ILE A 144 -15.86 14.82 3.24
CA ILE A 144 -14.80 13.82 3.18
C ILE A 144 -15.44 12.46 3.44
N VAL A 145 -15.12 11.49 2.60
CA VAL A 145 -15.54 10.09 2.79
C VAL A 145 -14.34 9.20 3.07
N PHE A 146 -14.52 8.23 3.97
CA PHE A 146 -13.54 7.18 4.20
C PHE A 146 -13.59 6.17 3.05
N VAL A 147 -12.43 5.87 2.48
CA VAL A 147 -12.32 4.93 1.37
C VAL A 147 -12.26 3.51 1.90
N THR A 148 -13.21 2.69 1.48
CA THR A 148 -13.27 1.25 1.70
C THR A 148 -12.83 0.51 0.42
N PRO A 149 -12.56 -0.81 0.47
CA PRO A 149 -12.19 -1.59 -0.71
C PRO A 149 -13.20 -1.51 -1.88
N TYR A 150 -14.47 -1.22 -1.59
CA TYR A 150 -15.55 -1.12 -2.57
C TYR A 150 -15.88 0.33 -2.95
N THR A 151 -15.19 1.31 -2.36
CA THR A 151 -15.39 2.73 -2.71
C THR A 151 -14.84 2.98 -4.12
N ASP A 152 -15.58 3.73 -4.94
CA ASP A 152 -15.07 4.17 -6.24
C ASP A 152 -14.16 5.39 -6.09
N VAL A 153 -12.92 5.25 -6.52
CA VAL A 153 -11.94 6.31 -6.59
C VAL A 153 -11.69 6.63 -8.05
N TYR A 154 -12.68 7.24 -8.72
CA TYR A 154 -12.56 7.67 -10.12
C TYR A 154 -12.32 6.50 -11.09
N GLY A 155 -13.11 5.43 -10.96
CA GLY A 155 -12.98 4.20 -11.75
C GLY A 155 -11.83 3.28 -11.28
N THR A 156 -11.36 3.47 -10.05
CA THR A 156 -10.25 2.73 -9.44
C THR A 156 -10.61 2.31 -8.02
N ARG A 157 -10.23 1.10 -7.62
CA ARG A 157 -10.32 0.61 -6.24
C ARG A 157 -9.00 0.84 -5.51
N LEU A 158 -9.05 1.05 -4.21
CA LEU A 158 -7.86 1.30 -3.40
C LEU A 158 -7.93 0.48 -2.11
N ILE A 159 -6.91 -0.33 -1.89
CA ILE A 159 -6.78 -1.19 -0.71
C ILE A 159 -5.39 -1.04 -0.09
N GLY A 160 -5.29 -1.38 1.19
CA GLY A 160 -4.02 -1.64 1.83
C GLY A 160 -3.57 -3.08 1.62
N LEU A 161 -2.26 -3.29 1.55
CA LEU A 161 -1.63 -4.61 1.47
C LEU A 161 -2.09 -5.54 2.63
N GLY A 162 -2.63 -6.71 2.30
CA GLY A 162 -3.20 -7.64 3.29
C GLY A 162 -4.73 -7.64 3.33
N ASN A 163 -5.38 -6.63 2.73
CA ASN A 163 -6.83 -6.62 2.59
C ASN A 163 -7.26 -7.36 1.31
N THR A 164 -7.76 -8.59 1.46
CA THR A 164 -8.17 -9.44 0.32
C THR A 164 -9.65 -9.35 -0.05
N LYS A 165 -10.43 -8.50 0.62
CA LYS A 165 -11.91 -8.49 0.50
C LYS A 165 -12.42 -8.27 -0.92
N ILE A 166 -11.67 -7.54 -1.75
CA ILE A 166 -12.03 -7.30 -3.14
C ILE A 166 -11.94 -8.56 -4.02
N PHE A 167 -11.14 -9.53 -3.63
CA PHE A 167 -10.96 -10.80 -4.36
C PHE A 167 -11.92 -11.89 -3.89
N GLU A 168 -12.59 -11.70 -2.75
CA GLU A 168 -13.45 -12.70 -2.10
C GLU A 168 -14.91 -12.64 -2.58
N VAL A 169 -15.33 -11.55 -3.24
CA VAL A 169 -16.71 -11.33 -3.68
C VAL A 169 -16.77 -11.35 -5.20
N PRO A 170 -17.71 -12.08 -5.84
CA PRO A 170 -17.95 -11.97 -7.27
C PRO A 170 -18.24 -10.52 -7.63
N TYR A 171 -17.51 -9.96 -8.60
CA TYR A 171 -17.74 -8.58 -9.00
C TYR A 171 -18.99 -8.48 -9.86
N GLU A 172 -20.07 -7.93 -9.31
CA GLU A 172 -21.21 -7.53 -10.12
C GLU A 172 -20.86 -6.25 -10.88
N SER A 173 -20.64 -6.36 -12.20
CA SER A 173 -20.59 -5.21 -13.09
C SER A 173 -21.95 -4.51 -13.04
N LYS A 174 -22.00 -3.28 -12.52
CA LYS A 174 -23.13 -2.37 -12.79
C LYS A 174 -22.95 -1.70 -14.13
#